data_AF-A0A931XTA0-F1
#
_entry.id   AF-A0A931XTA0-F1
#
_cell.length_a   1.000
_cell.length_b   1.000
_cell.length_c   1.000
_cell.angle_alpha   90.00
_cell.angle_beta   90.00
_cell.angle_gamma   90.00
#
_symmetry.space_group_name_H-M   'P 1'
#
loop_
_entity.id
_entity.type
_entity.pdbx_description
1 polymer ?
#
loop_
_entity_poly.entity_id
_entity_poly.type
_entity_poly.pdbx_seq_one_letter_code
_entity_poly.pdbx_strand_id
1 'polypeptide(L)'
;VAVRAGPGLYWTPNGNHRRAALEELKARTVPVILIPEPEVAFQILALNTEKAHNLKEKSLEVIRMYRGLRDQDGDEPETRYAFQFEAAHYITLGLLYEQHPRLAGGAFAPILRRVDSFLKRGLAKAYGEREARAALVEAADARLTDIVARLRRRGIAHPYVKNFVLARCSPLTRARKTLPTFEQTFERLQRALERFDVEGIRVDQIARAAVQAG
;
A
#
# COMPACT_ATOMS: atom_id res chain seq x y z
N VAL A 1 -22.85 2.82 -8.05
CA VAL A 1 -22.50 2.90 -9.49
C VAL A 1 -22.24 1.49 -9.97
N ALA A 2 -22.65 1.12 -11.18
CA ALA A 2 -22.40 -0.20 -11.75
C ALA A 2 -21.70 -0.07 -13.10
N VAL A 3 -20.83 -1.03 -13.38
CA VAL A 3 -20.01 -1.13 -14.59
C VAL A 3 -20.17 -2.55 -15.12
N ARG A 4 -20.30 -2.70 -16.43
CA ARG A 4 -20.43 -4.02 -17.05
C ARG A 4 -19.08 -4.75 -17.00
N ALA A 5 -19.05 -5.92 -16.38
CA ALA A 5 -17.87 -6.80 -16.29
C ALA A 5 -17.96 -8.02 -17.22
N GLY A 6 -19.10 -8.19 -17.90
CA GLY A 6 -19.36 -9.27 -18.86
C GLY A 6 -20.85 -9.37 -19.23
N PRO A 7 -21.27 -10.39 -19.99
CA PRO A 7 -22.68 -10.65 -20.25
C PRO A 7 -23.44 -10.92 -18.95
N GLY A 8 -24.41 -10.07 -18.62
CA GLY A 8 -25.22 -10.17 -17.39
C GLY A 8 -24.47 -9.89 -16.08
N LEU A 9 -23.16 -9.62 -16.13
CA LEU A 9 -22.32 -9.41 -14.96
C LEU A 9 -21.99 -7.93 -14.77
N TYR A 10 -22.17 -7.46 -13.54
CA TYR A 10 -21.94 -6.07 -13.16
C TYR A 10 -21.04 -6.00 -11.93
N TRP A 11 -20.09 -5.06 -11.97
CA TRP A 11 -19.24 -4.71 -10.86
C TRP A 11 -19.54 -3.29 -10.39
N THR A 12 -19.39 -3.01 -9.10
CA THR A 12 -19.63 -1.69 -8.51
C THR A 12 -18.32 -1.06 -8.04
N PRO A 13 -17.81 0.00 -8.72
CA PRO A 13 -16.63 0.75 -8.26
C PRO A 13 -16.93 1.67 -7.07
N ASN A 14 -18.19 2.02 -6.81
CA ASN A 14 -18.59 2.91 -5.72
C ASN A 14 -20.00 2.58 -5.22
N GLY A 15 -20.17 2.51 -3.90
CA GLY A 15 -21.44 2.23 -3.22
C GLY A 15 -21.52 0.83 -2.58
N ASN A 16 -20.38 0.15 -2.34
CA ASN A 16 -20.37 -1.20 -1.77
C ASN A 16 -21.03 -1.29 -0.38
N HIS A 17 -20.87 -0.27 0.48
CA HIS A 17 -21.55 -0.24 1.78
C HIS A 17 -23.08 -0.13 1.64
N ARG A 18 -23.55 0.73 0.74
CA ARG A 18 -24.98 0.87 0.43
C ARG A 18 -25.54 -0.42 -0.19
N ARG A 19 -24.78 -1.09 -1.06
CA ARG A 19 -25.13 -2.40 -1.61
C ARG A 19 -25.26 -3.45 -0.50
N ALA A 20 -24.28 -3.53 0.41
CA ALA A 20 -24.30 -4.49 1.52
C ALA A 20 -25.49 -4.23 2.47
N ALA A 21 -25.78 -2.97 2.78
CA ALA A 21 -26.95 -2.62 3.59
C ALA A 21 -28.28 -3.02 2.92
N LEU A 22 -28.41 -2.80 1.60
CA LEU A 22 -29.58 -3.24 0.84
C LEU A 22 -29.73 -4.77 0.80
N GLU A 23 -28.60 -5.48 0.77
CA GLU A 23 -28.56 -6.95 0.85
C GLU A 23 -29.04 -7.46 2.22
N GLU A 24 -28.59 -6.85 3.32
CA GLU A 24 -29.09 -7.16 4.67
C GLU A 24 -30.59 -6.86 4.82
N LEU A 25 -31.08 -5.79 4.19
CA LEU A 25 -32.50 -5.43 4.14
C LEU A 25 -33.32 -6.30 3.17
N LYS A 26 -32.70 -7.29 2.51
CA LYS A 26 -33.34 -8.19 1.53
C LYS A 26 -34.04 -7.43 0.40
N ALA A 27 -33.46 -6.30 -0.01
CA ALA A 27 -33.99 -5.52 -1.12
C ALA A 27 -34.02 -6.38 -2.40
N ARG A 28 -35.15 -6.36 -3.11
CA ARG A 28 -35.32 -7.09 -4.38
C ARG A 28 -34.61 -6.40 -5.55
N THR A 29 -34.34 -5.11 -5.42
CA THR A 29 -33.72 -4.29 -6.47
C THR A 29 -32.73 -3.31 -5.83
N VAL A 30 -31.65 -3.03 -6.56
CA VAL A 30 -30.64 -2.04 -6.18
C VAL A 30 -30.60 -0.97 -7.27
N PRO A 31 -30.95 0.30 -6.99
CA PRO A 31 -30.85 1.36 -7.98
C PRO A 31 -29.37 1.65 -8.27
N VAL A 32 -29.01 1.71 -9.55
CA VAL A 32 -27.65 1.95 -9.99
C VAL A 32 -27.59 3.01 -11.08
N ILE A 33 -26.52 3.81 -11.06
CA ILE A 33 -26.06 4.56 -12.23
C ILE A 33 -25.19 3.59 -13.01
N LEU A 34 -25.65 3.16 -14.18
CA LEU A 34 -24.91 2.29 -15.08
C LEU A 34 -23.95 3.13 -15.92
N ILE A 35 -22.70 2.68 -15.99
CA ILE A 35 -21.68 3.33 -16.80
C ILE A 35 -21.28 2.36 -17.90
N PRO A 36 -21.53 2.74 -19.16
CA PRO A 36 -21.28 1.87 -20.30
C PRO A 36 -19.79 1.73 -20.61
N GLU A 37 -18.97 2.75 -20.32
CA GLU A 37 -17.53 2.76 -20.60
C GLU A 37 -16.73 2.16 -19.42
N PRO A 38 -16.05 1.01 -19.61
CA PRO A 38 -15.22 0.39 -18.56
C PRO A 38 -14.08 1.30 -18.08
N GLU A 39 -13.55 2.15 -18.96
CA GLU A 39 -12.46 3.09 -18.65
C GLU A 39 -12.87 4.14 -17.60
N VAL A 40 -14.15 4.53 -17.59
CA VAL A 40 -14.71 5.53 -16.65
C VAL A 40 -14.93 4.92 -15.27
N ALA A 41 -15.06 3.60 -15.16
CA ALA A 41 -15.18 2.88 -13.90
C ALA A 41 -14.02 3.19 -12.94
N PHE A 42 -12.81 3.22 -13.47
CA PHE A 42 -11.59 3.45 -12.70
C PHE A 42 -11.47 4.90 -12.24
N GLN A 43 -12.02 5.85 -13.00
CA GLN A 43 -12.10 7.26 -12.59
C GLN A 43 -13.04 7.43 -11.39
N ILE A 44 -14.08 6.61 -11.28
CA ILE A 44 -15.06 6.70 -10.17
C ILE A 44 -14.54 6.11 -8.87
N LEU A 45 -13.67 5.11 -8.94
CA LEU A 45 -12.92 4.64 -7.77
C LEU A 45 -12.06 5.75 -7.14
N ALA A 46 -11.49 6.63 -7.98
CA ALA A 46 -10.72 7.78 -7.53
C ALA A 46 -11.60 8.88 -6.90
N LEU A 47 -12.91 8.87 -7.18
CA LEU A 47 -13.89 9.86 -6.70
C LEU A 47 -14.68 9.39 -5.46
N ASN A 48 -14.23 8.35 -4.75
CA ASN A 48 -14.89 7.90 -3.52
C ASN A 48 -14.81 8.98 -2.42
N THR A 49 -15.90 9.72 -2.21
CA THR A 49 -16.02 10.84 -1.24
C THR A 49 -16.68 10.45 0.10
N GLU A 50 -17.16 9.22 0.27
CA GLU A 50 -17.95 8.81 1.46
C GLU A 50 -17.11 8.52 2.71
N LYS A 51 -15.85 8.09 2.53
CA LYS A 51 -14.87 7.88 3.61
C LYS A 51 -13.49 7.84 2.96
N ALA A 52 -12.50 8.54 3.51
CA ALA A 52 -11.12 8.32 3.10
C ALA A 52 -10.78 6.85 3.39
N HIS A 53 -10.58 6.06 2.34
CA HIS A 53 -10.19 4.66 2.46
C HIS A 53 -8.94 4.54 3.32
N ASN A 54 -8.91 3.57 4.24
CA ASN A 54 -7.66 3.32 4.95
C ASN A 54 -6.61 2.79 3.96
N LEU A 55 -5.33 2.96 4.30
CA LEU A 55 -4.21 2.62 3.41
C LEU A 55 -4.33 1.21 2.80
N LYS A 56 -4.81 0.24 3.58
CA LYS A 56 -4.96 -1.15 3.15
C LYS A 56 -6.07 -1.30 2.11
N GLU A 57 -7.26 -0.79 2.39
CA GLU A 57 -8.39 -0.77 1.44
C GLU A 57 -7.98 -0.13 0.13
N LYS A 58 -7.34 1.05 0.20
CA LYS A 58 -6.91 1.77 -1.00
C LYS A 58 -5.88 0.98 -1.81
N SER A 59 -4.89 0.38 -1.14
CA SER A 59 -3.87 -0.43 -1.80
C SER A 59 -4.46 -1.67 -2.47
N LEU A 60 -5.43 -2.33 -1.83
CA LEU A 60 -6.13 -3.49 -2.39
C LEU A 60 -7.02 -3.12 -3.58
N GLU A 61 -7.67 -1.95 -3.57
CA GLU A 61 -8.40 -1.44 -4.73
C GLU A 61 -7.47 -1.16 -5.91
N VAL A 62 -6.36 -0.45 -5.65
CA VAL A 62 -5.39 -0.08 -6.68
C VAL A 62 -4.76 -1.31 -7.34
N ILE A 63 -4.36 -2.34 -6.59
CA ILE A 63 -3.76 -3.54 -7.20
C ILE A 63 -4.77 -4.35 -8.03
N ARG A 64 -6.04 -4.38 -7.62
CA ARG A 64 -7.12 -5.01 -8.42
C ARG A 64 -7.33 -4.26 -9.73
N MET A 65 -7.38 -2.93 -9.68
CA MET A 65 -7.43 -2.07 -10.87
C MET A 65 -6.22 -2.31 -11.77
N TYR A 66 -5.01 -2.33 -11.19
CA TYR A 66 -3.78 -2.57 -11.94
C TYR A 66 -3.82 -3.86 -12.73
N ARG A 67 -4.25 -4.98 -12.12
CA ARG A 67 -4.35 -6.27 -12.82
C ARG A 67 -5.37 -6.23 -13.94
N GLY A 68 -6.53 -5.60 -13.73
CA GLY A 68 -7.54 -5.42 -14.79
C GLY A 68 -6.99 -4.62 -15.97
N LEU A 69 -6.29 -3.52 -15.71
CA LEU A 69 -5.65 -2.70 -16.75
C LEU A 69 -4.48 -3.41 -17.43
N ARG A 70 -3.71 -4.20 -16.70
CA ARG A 70 -2.59 -4.98 -17.27
C ARG A 70 -3.08 -5.97 -18.33
N ASP A 71 -4.24 -6.58 -18.11
CA ASP A 71 -4.81 -7.58 -19.02
C ASP A 71 -5.44 -6.92 -20.27
N GLN A 72 -5.77 -5.62 -20.21
CA GLN A 72 -6.34 -4.84 -21.33
C GLN A 72 -5.28 -4.02 -22.08
N ASP A 73 -4.44 -3.30 -21.34
CA ASP A 73 -3.51 -2.27 -21.80
C ASP A 73 -2.06 -2.60 -21.36
N GLY A 74 -1.65 -3.87 -21.50
CA GLY A 74 -0.39 -4.39 -20.96
C GLY A 74 0.89 -3.68 -21.45
N ASP A 75 0.85 -3.06 -22.62
CA ASP A 75 1.99 -2.33 -23.20
C ASP A 75 2.04 -0.85 -22.80
N GLU A 76 0.95 -0.30 -22.29
CA GLU A 76 0.88 1.11 -21.86
C GLU A 76 1.69 1.34 -20.58
N PRO A 77 2.44 2.45 -20.47
CA PRO A 77 3.31 2.68 -19.33
C PRO A 77 2.49 2.96 -18.07
N GLU A 78 2.98 2.50 -16.92
CA GLU A 78 2.30 2.71 -15.63
C GLU A 78 2.03 4.19 -15.33
N THR A 79 2.90 5.10 -15.79
CA THR A 79 2.72 6.55 -15.69
C THR A 79 1.45 7.07 -16.37
N ARG A 80 0.91 6.37 -17.37
CA ARG A 80 -0.36 6.73 -18.03
C ARG A 80 -1.54 6.69 -17.05
N TYR A 81 -1.49 5.75 -16.11
CA TYR A 81 -2.56 5.51 -15.14
C TYR A 81 -2.26 6.13 -13.77
N ALA A 82 -1.30 7.07 -13.71
CA ALA A 82 -0.87 7.70 -12.46
C ALA A 82 -2.02 8.39 -11.70
N PHE A 83 -2.97 8.99 -12.42
CA PHE A 83 -4.16 9.60 -11.82
C PHE A 83 -5.07 8.56 -11.16
N GLN A 84 -5.33 7.44 -11.85
CA GLN A 84 -6.20 6.36 -11.40
C GLN A 84 -5.57 5.59 -10.22
N PHE A 85 -4.26 5.37 -10.26
CA PHE A 85 -3.53 4.70 -9.18
C PHE A 85 -3.26 5.61 -7.98
N GLU A 86 -3.35 6.92 -8.16
CA GLU A 86 -3.06 8.01 -7.20
C GLU A 86 -1.62 8.06 -6.68
N ALA A 87 -1.06 6.94 -6.26
CA ALA A 87 0.32 6.83 -5.81
C ALA A 87 0.90 5.43 -6.06
N ALA A 88 2.12 5.38 -6.59
CA ALA A 88 2.82 4.14 -6.93
C ALA A 88 2.91 3.13 -5.77
N HIS A 89 3.15 3.61 -4.54
CA HIS A 89 3.25 2.74 -3.37
C HIS A 89 1.98 1.98 -3.02
N TYR A 90 0.80 2.40 -3.48
CA TYR A 90 -0.43 1.63 -3.32
C TYR A 90 -0.41 0.33 -4.13
N ILE A 91 0.28 0.30 -5.27
CA ILE A 91 0.44 -0.90 -6.10
C ILE A 91 1.31 -1.91 -5.33
N THR A 92 2.48 -1.46 -4.86
CA THR A 92 3.43 -2.29 -4.10
C THR A 92 2.83 -2.81 -2.80
N LEU A 93 2.15 -1.95 -2.03
CA LEU A 93 1.46 -2.35 -0.80
C LEU A 93 0.27 -3.27 -1.07
N GLY A 94 -0.43 -3.10 -2.20
CA GLY A 94 -1.57 -3.92 -2.57
C GLY A 94 -1.16 -5.38 -2.75
N LEU A 95 -0.05 -5.62 -3.48
CA LEU A 95 0.55 -6.95 -3.61
C LEU A 95 0.84 -7.58 -2.24
N LEU A 96 1.43 -6.80 -1.32
CA LEU A 96 1.76 -7.29 0.01
C LEU A 96 0.54 -7.55 0.88
N TYR A 97 -0.50 -6.72 0.82
CA TYR A 97 -1.69 -6.91 1.65
C TYR A 97 -2.53 -8.11 1.22
N GLU A 98 -2.47 -8.52 -0.05
CA GLU A 98 -3.11 -9.75 -0.52
C GLU A 98 -2.47 -10.99 0.11
N GLN A 99 -1.14 -11.00 0.26
CA GLN A 99 -0.40 -12.10 0.86
C GLN A 99 -0.36 -12.02 2.39
N HIS A 100 -0.23 -10.80 2.92
CA HIS A 100 0.00 -10.49 4.33
C HIS A 100 -1.03 -9.47 4.85
N PRO A 101 -2.24 -9.91 5.21
CA PRO A 101 -3.32 -9.00 5.64
C PRO A 101 -3.00 -8.14 6.87
N ARG A 102 -1.98 -8.51 7.65
CA ARG A 102 -1.53 -7.83 8.88
C ARG A 102 -0.19 -7.08 8.72
N LEU A 103 0.28 -6.91 7.48
CA LEU A 103 1.48 -6.13 7.16
C LEU A 103 1.44 -4.75 7.83
N ALA A 104 2.59 -4.28 8.31
CA ALA A 104 2.73 -2.93 8.84
C ALA A 104 2.84 -1.84 7.75
N GLY A 105 1.99 -1.87 6.71
CA GLY A 105 2.14 -0.99 5.54
C GLY A 105 2.14 0.51 5.89
N GLY A 106 1.41 0.92 6.93
CA GLY A 106 1.43 2.30 7.42
C GLY A 106 2.80 2.77 7.92
N ALA A 107 3.61 1.87 8.45
CA ALA A 107 4.96 2.16 8.94
C ALA A 107 5.96 2.34 7.78
N PHE A 108 5.77 1.62 6.67
CA PHE A 108 6.60 1.73 5.46
C PHE A 108 6.19 2.88 4.53
N ALA A 109 4.94 3.34 4.61
CA ALA A 109 4.41 4.38 3.72
C ALA A 109 5.29 5.66 3.63
N PRO A 110 5.88 6.20 4.72
CA PRO A 110 6.77 7.36 4.62
C PRO A 110 8.05 7.12 3.81
N ILE A 111 8.60 5.89 3.84
CA ILE A 111 9.77 5.51 3.03
C ILE A 111 9.32 5.34 1.58
N LEU A 112 8.26 4.56 1.36
CA LEU A 112 7.75 4.25 0.02
C LEU A 112 7.33 5.50 -0.75
N ARG A 113 6.66 6.46 -0.11
CA ARG A 113 6.29 7.75 -0.76
C ARG A 113 7.48 8.52 -1.34
N ARG A 114 8.69 8.28 -0.83
CA ARG A 114 9.90 8.97 -1.28
C ARG A 114 10.62 8.24 -2.39
N VAL A 115 10.56 6.91 -2.44
CA VAL A 115 11.42 6.09 -3.32
C VAL A 115 10.63 5.23 -4.31
N ASP A 116 9.33 5.09 -4.11
CA ASP A 116 8.46 4.31 -4.98
C ASP A 116 7.71 5.24 -5.95
N SER A 117 8.14 5.24 -7.21
CA SER A 117 7.59 6.06 -8.29
C SER A 117 6.95 5.19 -9.38
N PHE A 118 6.07 5.81 -10.18
CA PHE A 118 5.45 5.14 -11.32
C PHE A 118 6.49 4.75 -12.37
N LEU A 119 6.33 3.55 -12.94
CA LEU A 119 7.27 2.99 -13.91
C LEU A 119 6.96 3.47 -15.34
N LYS A 120 7.99 3.83 -16.10
CA LYS A 120 7.87 4.18 -17.53
C LYS A 120 7.87 2.94 -18.45
N ARG A 121 7.40 1.80 -17.94
CA ARG A 121 7.37 0.50 -18.61
C ARG A 121 5.91 0.05 -18.74
N GLY A 122 5.61 -0.70 -19.80
CA GLY A 122 4.30 -1.31 -20.00
C GLY A 122 3.82 -2.08 -18.77
N LEU A 123 2.55 -1.96 -18.40
CA LEU A 123 1.94 -2.59 -17.21
C LEU A 123 2.34 -4.07 -17.04
N ALA A 124 2.43 -4.84 -18.12
CA ALA A 124 2.84 -6.24 -18.07
C ALA A 124 4.27 -6.43 -17.55
N LYS A 125 5.23 -5.61 -18.02
CA LYS A 125 6.63 -5.64 -17.57
C LYS A 125 6.82 -4.97 -16.22
N ALA A 126 6.10 -3.86 -15.99
CA ALA A 126 6.11 -3.12 -14.73
C ALA A 126 5.60 -3.99 -13.58
N TYR A 127 4.64 -4.88 -13.81
CA TYR A 127 4.13 -5.80 -12.79
C TYR A 127 5.23 -6.68 -12.18
N GLY A 128 6.15 -7.23 -12.98
CA GLY A 128 7.26 -8.03 -12.45
C GLY A 128 8.23 -7.21 -11.60
N GLU A 129 8.45 -5.92 -11.93
CA GLU A 129 9.22 -5.01 -11.09
C GLU A 129 8.48 -4.67 -9.79
N ARG A 130 7.15 -4.54 -9.83
CA ARG A 130 6.30 -4.36 -8.64
C ARG A 130 6.39 -5.56 -7.69
N GLU A 131 6.40 -6.78 -8.21
CA GLU A 131 6.60 -7.99 -7.42
C GLU A 131 8.00 -8.02 -6.77
N ALA A 132 9.05 -7.68 -7.51
CA ALA A 132 10.40 -7.58 -6.95
C ALA A 132 10.50 -6.52 -5.85
N ARG A 133 9.87 -5.35 -6.05
CA ARG A 133 9.78 -4.29 -5.04
C ARG A 133 9.01 -4.75 -3.80
N ALA A 134 7.89 -5.46 -3.98
CA ALA A 134 7.13 -6.03 -2.88
C ALA A 134 7.98 -7.01 -2.05
N ALA A 135 8.71 -7.92 -2.70
CA ALA A 135 9.58 -8.87 -2.01
C ALA A 135 10.66 -8.18 -1.13
N LEU A 136 11.22 -7.04 -1.58
CA LEU A 136 12.17 -6.26 -0.78
C LEU A 136 11.53 -5.62 0.47
N VAL A 137 10.27 -5.18 0.36
CA VAL A 137 9.51 -4.64 1.49
C VAL A 137 9.13 -5.75 2.46
N GLU A 138 8.68 -6.90 1.95
CA GLU A 138 8.36 -8.09 2.75
C GLU A 138 9.57 -8.55 3.58
N ALA A 139 10.74 -8.65 2.93
CA ALA A 139 11.98 -9.01 3.61
C ALA A 139 12.37 -8.01 4.72
N ALA A 140 12.05 -6.73 4.55
CA ALA A 140 12.24 -5.72 5.59
C ALA A 140 11.19 -5.84 6.72
N ASP A 141 9.91 -6.10 6.40
CA ASP A 141 8.84 -6.29 7.39
C ASP A 141 9.06 -7.53 8.25
N ALA A 142 9.58 -8.62 7.68
CA ALA A 142 9.94 -9.82 8.42
C ALA A 142 10.99 -9.52 9.50
N ARG A 143 12.06 -8.79 9.15
CA ARG A 143 13.11 -8.35 10.10
C ARG A 143 12.55 -7.40 11.15
N LEU A 144 11.73 -6.44 10.73
CA LEU A 144 11.06 -5.51 11.64
C LEU A 144 10.18 -6.25 12.66
N THR A 145 9.45 -7.26 12.20
CA THR A 145 8.57 -8.06 13.05
C THR A 145 9.37 -8.85 14.09
N ASP A 146 10.52 -9.43 13.74
CA ASP A 146 11.42 -10.07 14.70
C ASP A 146 11.94 -9.08 15.76
N ILE A 147 12.43 -7.91 15.34
CA ILE A 147 12.90 -6.86 16.24
C ILE A 147 11.80 -6.44 17.22
N VAL A 148 10.58 -6.24 16.74
CA VAL A 148 9.43 -5.87 17.57
C VAL A 148 9.05 -6.98 18.54
N ALA A 149 9.13 -8.25 18.12
CA ALA A 149 8.90 -9.38 19.00
C ALA A 149 9.96 -9.44 20.13
N ARG A 150 11.23 -9.20 19.82
CA ARG A 150 12.32 -9.12 20.81
C ARG A 150 12.13 -7.95 21.79
N LEU A 151 11.80 -6.76 21.29
CA LEU A 151 11.46 -5.59 22.13
C LEU A 151 10.28 -5.89 23.06
N ARG A 152 9.24 -6.55 22.53
CA ARG A 152 8.06 -6.95 23.33
C ARG A 152 8.43 -7.90 24.47
N ARG A 153 9.32 -8.87 24.24
CA ARG A 153 9.83 -9.78 25.30
C ARG A 153 10.58 -9.02 26.41
N ARG A 154 11.18 -7.86 26.08
CA ARG A 154 11.81 -6.95 27.05
C ARG A 154 10.82 -5.99 27.73
N GLY A 155 9.52 -6.19 27.56
CA GLY A 155 8.47 -5.33 28.13
C GLY A 155 8.19 -4.05 27.32
N ILE A 156 8.80 -3.90 26.13
CA ILE A 156 8.61 -2.73 25.27
C ILE A 156 7.49 -3.04 24.27
N ALA A 157 6.25 -2.76 24.67
CA ALA A 157 5.06 -2.91 23.83
C ALA A 157 4.37 -1.54 23.67
N HIS A 158 4.72 -0.81 22.61
CA HIS A 158 4.16 0.52 22.31
C HIS A 158 3.61 0.58 20.89
N PRO A 159 2.47 1.25 20.62
CA PRO A 159 1.86 1.32 19.29
C PRO A 159 2.81 1.82 18.19
N TYR A 160 3.70 2.75 18.53
CA TYR A 160 4.65 3.38 17.61
C TYR A 160 5.99 2.64 17.47
N VAL A 161 6.17 1.46 18.07
CA VAL A 161 7.46 0.75 18.07
C VAL A 161 7.97 0.45 16.65
N LYS A 162 7.07 0.08 15.73
CA LYS A 162 7.41 -0.18 14.32
C LYS A 162 7.94 1.08 13.62
N ASN A 163 7.23 2.20 13.80
CA ASN A 163 7.61 3.49 13.24
C ASN A 163 8.95 3.96 13.81
N PHE A 164 9.16 3.78 15.12
CA PHE A 164 10.41 4.13 15.79
C PHE A 164 11.61 3.37 15.22
N VAL A 165 11.50 2.04 15.09
CA VAL A 165 12.58 1.20 14.56
C VAL A 165 12.89 1.61 13.11
N LEU A 166 11.86 1.74 12.26
CA LEU A 166 12.05 2.15 10.86
C LEU A 166 12.67 3.55 10.73
N ALA A 167 12.25 4.53 11.54
CA ALA A 167 12.83 5.87 11.51
C ALA A 167 14.32 5.87 11.85
N ARG A 168 14.75 4.99 12.78
CA ARG A 168 16.16 4.84 13.19
C ARG A 168 17.00 4.08 12.16
N CYS A 169 16.39 3.15 11.43
CA CYS A 169 17.05 2.36 10.38
C CYS A 169 16.98 3.00 8.98
N SER A 170 16.13 4.02 8.78
CA SER A 170 15.87 4.58 7.45
C SER A 170 17.13 5.26 6.87
N PRO A 171 17.58 4.86 5.67
CA PRO A 171 18.70 5.52 5.00
C PRO A 171 18.32 6.90 4.46
N LEU A 172 17.03 7.27 4.51
CA LEU A 172 16.50 8.47 3.91
C LEU A 172 16.48 9.68 4.87
N THR A 173 16.76 9.49 6.16
CA THR A 173 16.74 10.56 7.17
C THR A 173 17.78 11.64 6.89
N ARG A 174 18.91 11.27 6.26
CA ARG A 174 20.00 12.19 5.88
C ARG A 174 20.03 12.54 4.39
N ALA A 175 19.29 11.82 3.55
CA ALA A 175 19.25 12.04 2.11
C ALA A 175 18.25 13.16 1.78
N ARG A 176 18.74 14.37 1.52
CA ARG A 176 17.90 15.54 1.15
C ARG A 176 17.91 15.88 -0.35
N LYS A 177 19.05 15.76 -1.03
CA LYS A 177 19.21 16.21 -2.44
C LYS A 177 19.15 15.06 -3.46
N THR A 178 19.79 13.94 -3.15
CA THR A 178 19.82 12.75 -4.01
C THR A 178 19.25 11.58 -3.22
N LEU A 179 18.11 11.07 -3.68
CA LEU A 179 17.49 9.89 -3.09
C LEU A 179 18.15 8.63 -3.68
N PRO A 180 18.45 7.61 -2.85
CA PRO A 180 18.84 6.31 -3.37
C PRO A 180 17.67 5.69 -4.16
N THR A 181 17.99 4.71 -5.03
CA THR A 181 16.93 3.94 -5.72
C THR A 181 16.10 3.15 -4.72
N PHE A 182 14.95 2.61 -5.17
CA PHE A 182 14.11 1.75 -4.33
C PHE A 182 14.93 0.59 -3.74
N GLU A 183 15.67 -0.12 -4.60
CA GLU A 183 16.47 -1.29 -4.27
C GLU A 183 17.55 -0.91 -3.24
N GLN A 184 18.34 0.13 -3.54
CA GLN A 184 19.38 0.62 -2.64
C GLN A 184 18.81 1.05 -1.28
N THR A 185 17.62 1.63 -1.26
CA THR A 185 16.93 2.04 -0.04
C THR A 185 16.59 0.83 0.80
N PHE A 186 15.93 -0.18 0.23
CA PHE A 186 15.50 -1.36 0.97
C PHE A 186 16.67 -2.28 1.36
N GLU A 187 17.71 -2.39 0.54
CA GLU A 187 18.95 -3.11 0.91
C GLU A 187 19.66 -2.46 2.10
N ARG A 188 19.77 -1.13 2.12
CA ARG A 188 20.37 -0.40 3.25
C ARG A 188 19.49 -0.50 4.49
N LEU A 189 18.18 -0.40 4.33
CA LEU A 189 17.22 -0.55 5.42
C LEU A 189 17.30 -1.94 6.04
N GLN A 190 17.31 -3.01 5.22
CA GLN A 190 17.42 -4.39 5.71
C GLN A 190 18.72 -4.61 6.49
N ARG A 191 19.87 -4.13 5.97
CA ARG A 191 21.15 -4.19 6.70
C ARG A 191 21.14 -3.43 8.03
N ALA A 192 20.45 -2.28 8.06
CA ALA A 192 20.30 -1.50 9.29
C ALA A 192 19.37 -2.19 10.31
N LEU A 193 18.33 -2.89 9.83
CA LEU A 193 17.44 -3.71 10.68
C LEU A 193 18.19 -4.93 11.24
N GLU A 194 19.00 -5.62 10.45
CA GLU A 194 19.82 -6.76 10.90
C GLU A 194 20.76 -6.39 12.05
N ARG A 195 21.31 -5.17 12.00
CA ARG A 195 22.24 -4.64 13.02
C ARG A 195 21.55 -3.86 14.12
N PHE A 196 20.22 -3.90 14.18
CA PHE A 196 19.47 -3.11 15.16
C PHE A 196 19.73 -3.63 16.57
N ASP A 197 20.36 -2.79 17.39
CA ASP A 197 20.60 -3.09 18.79
C ASP A 197 19.29 -2.95 19.59
N VAL A 198 18.69 -4.10 19.90
CA VAL A 198 17.48 -4.19 20.72
C VAL A 198 17.79 -3.88 22.19
N GLU A 199 19.00 -4.17 22.68
CA GLU A 199 19.34 -4.05 24.10
C GLU A 199 19.48 -2.59 24.54
N GLY A 200 20.02 -1.74 23.66
CA GLY A 200 20.15 -0.30 23.91
C GLY A 200 18.84 0.50 23.89
N ILE A 201 17.69 -0.11 23.59
CA ILE A 201 16.41 0.60 23.49
C ILE A 201 15.70 0.66 24.84
N ARG A 202 15.20 1.86 25.16
CA ARG A 202 14.37 2.16 26.34
C ARG A 202 12.98 2.65 25.94
N VAL A 203 11.97 2.42 26.79
CA VAL A 203 10.57 2.80 26.53
C VAL A 203 10.40 4.31 26.33
N ASP A 204 11.10 5.14 27.11
CA ASP A 204 11.01 6.60 27.06
C ASP A 204 11.45 7.18 25.70
N GLN A 205 12.39 6.51 25.02
CA GLN A 205 12.84 6.91 23.68
C GLN A 205 11.73 6.75 22.64
N ILE A 206 10.90 5.72 22.77
CA ILE A 206 9.79 5.44 21.84
C ILE A 206 8.66 6.45 22.06
N ALA A 207 8.35 6.78 23.31
CA ALA A 207 7.35 7.79 23.64
C ALA A 207 7.72 9.17 23.09
N ARG A 208 8.99 9.60 23.24
CA ARG A 208 9.47 10.88 22.70
C ARG A 208 9.39 10.93 21.17
N ALA A 209 9.73 9.83 20.50
CA ALA A 209 9.64 9.75 19.05
C ALA A 209 8.19 9.77 18.54
N ALA A 210 7.23 9.24 19.32
CA ALA A 210 5.81 9.31 18.98
C ALA A 210 5.26 10.74 19.01
N VAL A 211 5.72 11.57 19.96
CA VAL A 211 5.34 13.01 20.05
C VAL A 211 5.89 13.83 18.88
N GLN A 212 7.03 13.45 18.31
CA GLN A 212 7.62 14.14 17.14
C GLN A 212 7.03 13.68 15.80
N ALA A 213 6.29 12.56 15.79
CA ALA A 213 5.73 11.97 14.58
C ALA A 213 4.22 12.20 14.40
N GLY A 214 3.53 12.69 15.44
CA GLY A 214 2.16 13.20 15.38
C GLY A 214 2.14 14.67 15.03
#